data_AF-A0A077ZWW3-F1
#
_entry.id   AF-A0A077ZWW3-F1
#
_cell.length_a   1.000
_cell.length_b   1.000
_cell.length_c   1.000
_cell.angle_alpha   90.00
_cell.angle_beta   90.00
_cell.angle_gamma   90.00
#
_symmetry.space_group_name_H-M   'P 1'
#
loop_
_entity.id
_entity.type
_entity.pdbx_description
1 polymer ?
#
loop_
_entity_poly.entity_id
_entity_poly.type
_entity_poly.pdbx_seq_one_letter_code
_entity_poly.pdbx_strand_id
1 'polypeptide(L)'
;MSSTTKDDTSESSPPQNKLAIAQKKLKVLKNALKSEREERKNVESQLEAVIKSMEQLKNVISEKENKFLQLYQENANLQEALLRETKGTTSTVKKQPLAKPPLFVGNNSQKGKSETSSSASSDIVNLQQSEAMELLQQKCKGYEEQLLKNDELFKQQNYQIEQSKIEIHNLQQLFEQRLQEINEERNHFEQELKVKEKEWNFKFQEKDAEIKKLNQEFEKKITAIQEDNQQTLAQLNLELDKNLRTGEFIDSLNEKIATLEKELQRGEDEIKLRKEVIDSMSNSLMKHERESGELAQKLSMMKNQILEQQVGSGIGKKFAAVKLGRLNKKTVSFEFVEDKTDDFYLIIDSKTSEISVNFDNIDEVQETKDGKLNILYFIPGDSGNMLKRNENYECFEIEEFLKVYTNIKASLILKNQHKIQKQNTFNPQTKPLTPSMSKNTRKFF
;
A
#
# COMPACT_ATOMS: atom_id res chain seq x y z
N MET A 1 -37.87 2.89 13.21
CA MET A 1 -38.20 3.44 11.88
C MET A 1 -37.23 2.82 10.88
N SER A 2 -37.66 1.72 10.27
CA SER A 2 -36.95 0.97 9.24
C SER A 2 -36.88 1.78 7.95
N SER A 3 -35.75 1.72 7.26
CA SER A 3 -35.72 1.97 5.81
C SER A 3 -34.65 1.09 5.17
N THR A 4 -35.09 -0.10 4.80
CA THR A 4 -34.46 -0.98 3.83
C THR A 4 -34.85 -0.51 2.43
N THR A 5 -33.96 0.19 1.73
CA THR A 5 -34.04 0.32 0.28
C THR A 5 -33.38 -0.90 -0.34
N LYS A 6 -34.22 -1.83 -0.80
CA LYS A 6 -33.87 -2.82 -1.81
C LYS A 6 -33.66 -2.07 -3.12
N ASP A 7 -32.43 -2.04 -3.61
CA ASP A 7 -32.14 -1.69 -5.00
C ASP A 7 -32.11 -3.00 -5.80
N ASP A 8 -33.26 -3.34 -6.38
CA ASP A 8 -33.36 -4.22 -7.53
C ASP A 8 -32.81 -3.46 -8.74
N THR A 9 -31.61 -3.82 -9.20
CA THR A 9 -31.18 -3.49 -10.56
C THR A 9 -30.90 -4.74 -11.36
N SER A 10 -31.56 -4.74 -12.51
CA SER A 10 -31.69 -5.78 -13.52
C SER A 10 -30.36 -6.32 -14.04
N GLU A 11 -30.42 -7.61 -14.39
CA GLU A 11 -29.47 -8.31 -15.24
C GLU A 11 -29.12 -7.46 -16.49
N SER A 12 -27.96 -6.80 -16.46
CA SER A 12 -27.28 -6.38 -17.68
C SER A 12 -25.83 -6.84 -17.63
N SER A 13 -25.53 -7.78 -18.52
CA SER A 13 -24.22 -8.03 -19.13
C SER A 13 -22.97 -7.88 -18.21
N PRO A 14 -22.39 -9.00 -17.74
CA PRO A 14 -21.13 -9.03 -16.99
C PRO A 14 -19.94 -8.23 -17.60
N PRO A 15 -19.83 -8.07 -18.94
CA PRO A 15 -18.75 -7.27 -19.54
C PRO A 15 -18.92 -5.74 -19.41
N GLN A 16 -20.16 -5.22 -19.46
CA GLN A 16 -20.41 -3.77 -19.49
C GLN A 16 -20.21 -3.13 -18.11
N ASN A 17 -20.59 -3.83 -17.05
CA ASN A 17 -20.43 -3.33 -15.68
C ASN A 17 -18.94 -3.30 -15.27
N LYS A 18 -18.16 -4.30 -15.68
CA LYS A 18 -16.69 -4.30 -15.53
C LYS A 18 -16.02 -3.15 -16.30
N LEU A 19 -16.49 -2.86 -17.51
CA LEU A 19 -15.99 -1.74 -18.32
C LEU A 19 -16.27 -0.39 -17.65
N ALA A 20 -17.48 -0.19 -17.12
CA ALA A 20 -17.86 1.02 -16.41
C ALA A 20 -17.05 1.25 -15.13
N ILE A 21 -16.78 0.18 -14.37
CA ILE A 21 -15.91 0.23 -13.19
C ILE A 21 -14.47 0.58 -13.57
N ALA A 22 -13.93 -0.02 -14.65
CA ALA A 22 -12.61 0.29 -15.16
C ALA A 22 -12.49 1.76 -15.62
N GLN A 23 -13.50 2.29 -16.31
CA GLN A 23 -13.55 3.69 -16.72
C GLN A 23 -13.61 4.65 -15.52
N LYS A 24 -14.37 4.32 -14.47
CA LYS A 24 -14.39 5.10 -13.22
C LYS A 24 -13.02 5.08 -12.52
N LYS A 25 -12.38 3.91 -12.40
CA LYS A 25 -11.02 3.80 -11.84
C LYS A 25 -10.00 4.61 -12.64
N LEU A 26 -10.07 4.53 -13.97
CA LEU A 26 -9.19 5.30 -14.86
C LEU A 26 -9.39 6.82 -14.70
N LYS A 27 -10.64 7.27 -14.49
CA LYS A 27 -10.96 8.67 -14.26
C LYS A 27 -10.41 9.17 -12.92
N VAL A 28 -10.52 8.36 -11.86
CA VAL A 28 -9.93 8.67 -10.54
C VAL A 28 -8.40 8.74 -10.64
N LEU A 29 -7.77 7.77 -11.29
CA LEU A 29 -6.32 7.76 -11.51
C LEU A 29 -5.84 8.96 -12.34
N LYS A 30 -6.58 9.36 -13.38
CA LYS A 30 -6.26 10.57 -14.15
C LYS A 30 -6.35 11.83 -13.31
N ASN A 31 -7.35 11.94 -12.44
CA ASN A 31 -7.50 13.08 -11.54
C ASN A 31 -6.39 13.12 -10.49
N ALA A 32 -6.05 11.97 -9.90
CA ALA A 32 -4.94 11.84 -8.95
C ALA A 32 -3.60 12.23 -9.60
N LEU A 33 -3.32 11.73 -10.81
CA LEU A 33 -2.11 12.09 -11.56
C LEU A 33 -2.06 13.59 -11.91
N LYS A 34 -3.22 14.21 -12.19
CA LYS A 34 -3.29 15.64 -12.46
C LYS A 34 -2.99 16.46 -11.19
N SER A 35 -3.57 16.06 -10.05
CA SER A 35 -3.31 16.67 -8.74
C SER A 35 -1.84 16.54 -8.34
N GLU A 36 -1.24 15.35 -8.50
CA GLU A 36 0.17 15.09 -8.20
C GLU A 36 1.10 15.97 -9.06
N ARG A 37 0.78 16.13 -10.36
CA ARG A 37 1.56 17.03 -11.25
C ARG A 37 1.46 18.49 -10.84
N GLU A 38 0.30 18.93 -10.38
CA GLU A 38 0.07 20.30 -9.93
C GLU A 38 0.81 20.58 -8.61
N GLU A 39 0.81 19.60 -7.70
CA GLU A 39 1.57 19.64 -6.44
C GLU A 39 3.08 19.64 -6.69
N ARG A 40 3.59 18.77 -7.58
CA ARG A 40 5.01 18.79 -7.99
C ARG A 40 5.43 20.14 -8.56
N LYS A 41 4.61 20.75 -9.42
CA LYS A 41 4.90 22.07 -9.99
C LYS A 41 4.95 23.15 -8.92
N ASN A 42 4.10 23.05 -7.90
CA ASN A 42 4.10 23.99 -6.78
C ASN A 42 5.36 23.83 -5.90
N VAL A 43 5.76 22.58 -5.63
CA VAL A 43 7.01 22.27 -4.91
C VAL A 43 8.23 22.75 -5.69
N GLU A 44 8.30 22.53 -7.00
CA GLU A 44 9.38 23.05 -7.86
C GLU A 44 9.46 24.58 -7.81
N SER A 45 8.32 25.28 -7.87
CA SER A 45 8.27 26.74 -7.74
C SER A 45 8.75 27.23 -6.37
N GLN A 46 8.42 26.51 -5.29
CA GLN A 46 8.90 26.84 -3.95
C GLN A 46 10.41 26.60 -3.82
N LEU A 47 10.89 25.49 -4.38
CA LEU A 47 12.32 25.15 -4.38
C LEU A 47 13.14 26.21 -5.12
N GLU A 48 12.65 26.69 -6.27
CA GLU A 48 13.31 27.74 -7.04
C GLU A 48 13.34 29.09 -6.29
N ALA A 49 12.27 29.41 -5.55
CA ALA A 49 12.24 30.60 -4.68
C ALA A 49 13.25 30.50 -3.52
N VAL A 50 13.38 29.32 -2.91
CA VAL A 50 14.36 29.06 -1.84
C VAL A 50 15.79 29.14 -2.38
N ILE A 51 16.07 28.58 -3.56
CA ILE A 51 17.39 28.69 -4.21
C ILE A 51 17.76 30.16 -4.44
N LYS A 52 16.83 30.97 -4.99
CA LYS A 52 17.06 32.41 -5.16
C LYS A 52 17.32 33.14 -3.84
N SER A 53 16.60 32.78 -2.78
CA SER A 53 16.82 33.37 -1.45
C SER A 53 18.17 32.97 -0.86
N MET A 54 18.60 31.71 -1.03
CA MET A 54 19.94 31.25 -0.63
C MET A 54 21.04 31.99 -1.39
N GLU A 55 20.89 32.20 -2.70
CA GLU A 55 21.85 32.95 -3.52
C GLU A 55 21.99 34.40 -3.01
N GLN A 56 20.88 35.06 -2.67
CA GLN A 56 20.88 36.40 -2.09
C GLN A 56 21.59 36.44 -0.73
N LEU A 57 21.29 35.48 0.16
CA LEU A 57 21.94 35.35 1.46
C LEU A 57 23.46 35.13 1.32
N LYS A 58 23.87 34.31 0.36
CA LYS A 58 25.29 34.05 0.06
C LYS A 58 26.01 35.33 -0.39
N ASN A 59 25.36 36.15 -1.21
CA ASN A 59 25.91 37.45 -1.61
C ASN A 59 26.04 38.41 -0.43
N VAL A 60 25.03 38.50 0.44
CA VAL A 60 25.08 39.34 1.64
C VAL A 60 26.18 38.90 2.61
N ILE A 61 26.37 37.59 2.79
CA ILE A 61 27.45 37.04 3.62
C ILE A 61 28.81 37.41 3.01
N SER A 62 29.00 37.18 1.71
CA SER A 62 30.22 37.54 0.99
C SER A 62 30.55 39.04 1.10
N GLU A 63 29.56 39.92 0.96
CA GLU A 63 29.73 41.36 1.15
C GLU A 63 30.17 41.71 2.59
N LYS A 64 29.58 41.06 3.59
CA LYS A 64 29.96 41.26 5.00
C LYS A 64 31.35 40.73 5.30
N GLU A 65 31.71 39.55 4.79
CA GLU A 65 33.05 38.96 4.94
C GLU A 65 34.11 39.87 4.31
N ASN A 66 33.87 40.38 3.10
CA ASN A 66 34.77 41.33 2.45
C ASN A 66 34.91 42.62 3.26
N LYS A 67 33.82 43.15 3.81
CA LYS A 67 33.85 44.35 4.66
C LYS A 67 34.62 44.12 5.96
N PHE A 68 34.45 42.96 6.59
CA PHE A 68 35.22 42.58 7.77
C PHE A 68 36.70 42.42 7.47
N LEU A 69 37.04 41.82 6.32
CA LEU A 69 38.43 41.67 5.88
C LEU A 69 39.09 43.04 5.63
N GLN A 70 38.33 43.98 5.04
CA GLN A 70 38.78 45.37 4.83
C GLN A 70 39.05 46.08 6.15
N LEU A 71 38.12 46.00 7.11
CA LEU A 71 38.29 46.58 8.45
C LEU A 71 39.48 45.95 9.19
N TYR A 72 39.70 44.65 9.01
CA TYR A 72 40.85 43.96 9.60
C TYR A 72 42.16 44.45 9.01
N GLN A 73 42.24 44.63 7.68
CA GLN A 73 43.40 45.22 7.02
C GLN A 73 43.63 46.67 7.44
N GLU A 74 42.58 47.49 7.54
CA GLU A 74 42.69 48.87 8.05
C GLU A 74 43.20 48.90 9.49
N ASN A 75 42.69 48.04 10.37
CA ASN A 75 43.17 47.93 11.75
C ASN A 75 44.63 47.48 11.83
N ALA A 76 45.03 46.51 11.00
CA ALA A 76 46.43 46.08 10.92
C ALA A 76 47.34 47.22 10.46
N ASN A 77 46.92 47.99 9.45
CA ASN A 77 47.65 49.16 8.95
C ASN A 77 47.74 50.27 10.01
N LEU A 78 46.67 50.52 10.76
CA LEU A 78 46.64 51.48 11.88
C LEU A 78 47.58 51.07 13.02
N GLN A 79 47.61 49.77 13.37
CA GLN A 79 48.57 49.26 14.35
C GLN A 79 50.01 49.38 13.84
N GLU A 80 50.27 49.13 12.56
CA GLU A 80 51.59 49.33 11.97
C GLU A 80 51.99 50.82 11.96
N ALA A 81 51.06 51.72 11.67
CA ALA A 81 51.27 53.17 11.73
C ALA A 81 51.58 53.65 13.16
N LEU A 82 50.82 53.18 14.15
CA LEU A 82 51.10 53.46 15.57
C LEU A 82 52.45 52.89 16.01
N LEU A 83 52.84 51.70 15.54
CA LEU A 83 54.16 51.13 15.79
C LEU A 83 55.29 51.93 15.13
N ARG A 84 55.05 52.52 13.94
CA ARG A 84 56.01 53.42 13.28
C ARG A 84 56.12 54.76 14.02
N GLU A 85 55.03 55.34 14.52
CA GLU A 85 55.07 56.57 15.31
C GLU A 85 55.74 56.37 16.68
N THR A 86 55.47 55.26 17.37
CA THR A 86 56.12 54.91 18.64
C THR A 86 57.60 54.56 18.49
N LYS A 87 58.00 53.96 17.36
CA LYS A 87 59.43 53.78 17.01
C LYS A 87 60.08 55.08 16.51
N GLY A 88 59.31 56.02 15.97
CA GLY A 88 59.78 57.34 15.54
C GLY A 88 60.02 58.32 16.69
N THR A 89 59.35 58.16 17.83
CA THR A 89 59.47 59.04 19.01
C THR A 89 60.63 58.70 19.95
N THR A 90 61.41 57.64 19.67
CA THR A 90 62.61 57.28 20.45
C THR A 90 63.93 57.55 19.74
N SER A 91 63.93 58.21 18.58
CA SER A 91 65.18 58.63 17.93
C SER A 91 65.22 60.15 17.69
N THR A 92 66.19 60.78 18.35
CA THR A 92 66.70 62.16 18.13
C THR A 92 65.83 63.34 18.58
N VAL A 93 65.80 63.58 19.89
CA VAL A 93 65.69 64.94 20.43
C VAL A 93 66.96 65.71 20.03
N LYS A 94 66.92 66.40 18.88
CA LYS A 94 67.88 67.46 18.56
C LYS A 94 67.61 68.62 19.51
N LYS A 95 68.52 68.79 20.48
CA LYS A 95 68.64 70.02 21.29
C LYS A 95 68.79 71.23 20.36
N GLN A 96 67.75 72.05 20.27
CA GLN A 96 67.91 73.46 19.93
C GLN A 96 68.55 74.18 21.13
N PRO A 97 69.50 75.12 20.91
CA PRO A 97 70.18 75.80 22.00
C PRO A 97 69.26 76.90 22.56
N LEU A 98 68.78 76.72 23.79
CA LEU A 98 68.22 77.84 24.56
C LEU A 98 69.33 78.83 24.91
N ALA A 99 69.05 80.09 24.64
CA ALA A 99 69.86 81.24 25.01
C ALA A 99 70.08 81.30 26.53
N LYS A 100 71.32 81.64 26.93
CA LYS A 100 71.74 81.82 28.32
C LYS A 100 71.10 83.08 28.92
N PRO A 101 70.59 83.06 30.16
CA PRO A 101 70.36 84.26 30.95
C PRO A 101 71.67 84.75 31.60
N PRO A 102 71.83 86.06 31.87
CA PRO A 102 73.03 86.60 32.50
C PRO A 102 72.99 86.35 34.01
N LEU A 103 73.95 85.59 34.51
CA LEU A 103 74.20 85.42 35.94
C LEU A 103 75.09 86.58 36.42
N PHE A 104 74.46 87.52 37.14
CA PHE A 104 75.14 88.42 38.06
C PHE A 104 75.84 87.59 39.15
N VAL A 105 77.14 87.78 39.32
CA VAL A 105 77.88 87.37 40.52
C VAL A 105 78.65 88.59 41.01
N GLY A 106 78.26 89.10 42.17
CA GLY A 106 78.96 90.15 42.88
C GLY A 106 80.02 89.58 43.86
N ASN A 107 81.09 90.36 43.99
CA ASN A 107 81.93 90.60 45.19
C ASN A 107 82.58 89.41 45.94
N ASN A 108 83.93 89.37 46.00
CA ASN A 108 84.71 90.12 47.01
C ASN A 108 86.23 89.83 46.94
N SER A 109 87.01 90.92 47.04
CA SER A 109 88.17 91.16 47.91
C SER A 109 89.33 90.15 48.05
N GLN A 110 90.55 90.58 47.67
CA GLN A 110 91.75 90.80 48.52
C GLN A 110 92.98 91.09 47.60
N LYS A 111 93.65 92.25 47.67
CA LYS A 111 94.64 92.77 48.66
C LYS A 111 96.06 92.18 48.47
N GLY A 112 97.01 93.05 48.09
CA GLY A 112 98.46 92.84 48.12
C GLY A 112 99.16 93.63 47.00
N LYS A 113 99.66 94.85 47.28
CA LYS A 113 101.09 95.20 47.54
C LYS A 113 101.97 95.11 46.28
N SER A 114 102.95 95.94 45.97
CA SER A 114 103.53 97.20 46.45
C SER A 114 104.87 97.31 45.70
N GLU A 115 105.29 98.50 45.25
CA GLU A 115 106.69 98.94 44.94
C GLU A 115 106.51 100.27 44.17
N THR A 116 106.77 101.48 44.68
CA THR A 116 107.84 102.10 45.48
C THR A 116 109.22 102.08 44.83
N SER A 117 109.63 103.25 44.33
CA SER A 117 110.98 103.87 44.33
C SER A 117 111.17 104.67 43.03
N SER A 118 111.89 105.77 42.91
CA SER A 118 112.37 106.84 43.81
C SER A 118 113.27 107.72 42.94
N SER A 119 113.21 109.05 43.04
CA SER A 119 114.41 109.89 42.97
C SER A 119 114.10 111.35 43.30
N ALA A 120 114.91 111.88 44.21
CA ALA A 120 114.86 113.20 44.81
C ALA A 120 115.53 114.28 43.94
N SER A 121 115.16 115.55 44.14
CA SER A 121 116.13 116.62 44.46
C SER A 121 115.40 117.94 44.81
N SER A 122 115.69 118.41 46.03
CA SER A 122 115.89 119.79 46.51
C SER A 122 115.16 120.99 45.89
N ASP A 123 114.53 121.74 46.81
CA ASP A 123 114.27 123.20 46.82
C ASP A 123 113.25 123.75 45.81
N ILE A 124 112.05 124.10 46.33
CA ILE A 124 111.25 125.33 46.09
C ILE A 124 109.88 125.13 46.78
N VAL A 125 109.73 125.66 48.00
CA VAL A 125 108.65 125.32 48.96
C VAL A 125 107.35 126.15 48.81
N ASN A 126 107.26 127.14 47.91
CA ASN A 126 106.11 128.08 47.90
C ASN A 126 105.27 128.16 46.62
N LEU A 127 105.52 127.34 45.58
CA LEU A 127 104.63 127.23 44.40
C LEU A 127 103.77 125.95 44.38
N GLN A 128 104.22 124.88 45.06
CA GLN A 128 103.54 123.56 45.05
C GLN A 128 102.26 123.51 45.90
N GLN A 129 102.11 124.38 46.90
CA GLN A 129 100.88 124.39 47.73
C GLN A 129 99.65 124.90 46.97
N SER A 130 99.81 125.80 46.00
CA SER A 130 98.70 126.32 45.19
C SER A 130 98.21 125.30 44.17
N GLU A 131 99.13 124.69 43.40
CA GLU A 131 98.79 123.62 42.44
C GLU A 131 98.25 122.37 43.13
N ALA A 132 98.80 121.98 44.29
CA ALA A 132 98.30 120.84 45.06
C ALA A 132 96.89 121.10 45.63
N MET A 133 96.60 122.33 46.05
CA MET A 133 95.26 122.70 46.54
C MET A 133 94.25 122.74 45.38
N GLU A 134 94.64 123.22 44.21
CA GLU A 134 93.81 123.24 43.00
C GLU A 134 93.52 121.83 42.49
N LEU A 135 94.52 120.93 42.44
CA LEU A 135 94.36 119.51 42.14
C LEU A 135 93.46 118.79 43.14
N LEU A 136 93.55 119.14 44.43
CA LEU A 136 92.68 118.60 45.47
C LEU A 136 91.24 119.08 45.27
N GLN A 137 91.03 120.36 44.97
CA GLN A 137 89.71 120.93 44.71
C GLN A 137 89.07 120.33 43.44
N GLN A 138 89.86 120.08 42.41
CA GLN A 138 89.43 119.42 41.17
C GLN A 138 89.07 117.94 41.41
N LYS A 139 89.83 117.23 42.26
CA LYS A 139 89.46 115.89 42.74
C LYS A 139 88.18 115.89 43.57
N CYS A 140 88.01 116.84 44.48
CA CYS A 140 86.78 116.97 45.27
C CYS A 140 85.56 117.22 44.37
N LYS A 141 85.65 118.13 43.40
CA LYS A 141 84.60 118.34 42.39
C LYS A 141 84.35 117.09 41.54
N GLY A 142 85.41 116.41 41.10
CA GLY A 142 85.29 115.16 40.36
C GLY A 142 84.58 114.05 41.16
N TYR A 143 84.86 113.95 42.47
CA TYR A 143 84.16 113.03 43.36
C TYR A 143 82.70 113.44 43.60
N GLU A 144 82.40 114.74 43.73
CA GLU A 144 81.02 115.24 43.84
C GLU A 144 80.21 114.96 42.58
N GLU A 145 80.76 115.22 41.38
CA GLU A 145 80.13 114.89 40.10
C GLU A 145 79.95 113.38 39.92
N GLN A 146 80.90 112.58 40.39
CA GLN A 146 80.80 111.12 40.37
C GLN A 146 79.74 110.60 41.36
N LEU A 147 79.61 111.21 42.54
CA LEU A 147 78.55 110.95 43.50
C LEU A 147 77.17 111.27 42.92
N LEU A 148 77.02 112.44 42.28
CA LEU A 148 75.79 112.84 41.60
C LEU A 148 75.40 111.87 40.48
N LYS A 149 76.37 111.47 39.64
CA LYS A 149 76.13 110.45 38.59
C LYS A 149 75.75 109.09 39.18
N ASN A 150 76.39 108.67 40.27
CA ASN A 150 76.04 107.43 40.94
C ASN A 150 74.63 107.49 41.56
N ASP A 151 74.24 108.62 42.14
CA ASP A 151 72.89 108.84 42.67
C ASP A 151 71.82 108.82 41.57
N GLU A 152 72.09 109.44 40.41
CA GLU A 152 71.21 109.35 39.25
C GLU A 152 71.11 107.92 38.72
N LEU A 153 72.23 107.20 38.63
CA LEU A 153 72.26 105.80 38.21
C LEU A 153 71.47 104.92 39.18
N PHE A 154 71.60 105.15 40.49
CA PHE A 154 70.86 104.43 41.52
C PHE A 154 69.34 104.71 41.43
N LYS A 155 68.94 105.97 41.17
CA LYS A 155 67.55 106.33 40.91
C LYS A 155 66.99 105.63 39.67
N GLN A 156 67.77 105.56 38.58
CA GLN A 156 67.37 104.84 37.37
C GLN A 156 67.23 103.33 37.60
N GLN A 157 68.17 102.73 38.33
CA GLN A 157 68.11 101.31 38.69
C GLN A 157 66.89 101.01 39.58
N ASN A 158 66.61 101.84 40.58
CA ASN A 158 65.40 101.69 41.41
C ASN A 158 64.13 101.81 40.58
N TYR A 159 64.07 102.76 39.64
CA TYR A 159 62.93 102.88 38.73
C TYR A 159 62.74 101.61 37.87
N GLN A 160 63.83 101.04 37.33
CA GLN A 160 63.78 99.79 36.58
C GLN A 160 63.34 98.60 37.44
N ILE A 161 63.85 98.49 38.68
CA ILE A 161 63.43 97.45 39.63
C ILE A 161 61.92 97.54 39.88
N GLU A 162 61.38 98.75 40.04
CA GLU A 162 59.97 98.92 40.32
C GLU A 162 59.08 98.63 39.11
N GLN A 163 59.53 98.96 37.91
CA GLN A 163 58.88 98.50 36.68
C GLN A 163 58.90 96.97 36.57
N SER A 164 60.04 96.33 36.81
CA SER A 164 60.14 94.86 36.80
C SER A 164 59.28 94.19 37.88
N LYS A 165 59.12 94.79 39.06
CA LYS A 165 58.20 94.28 40.09
C LYS A 165 56.75 94.33 39.62
N ILE A 166 56.33 95.41 38.97
CA ILE A 166 54.98 95.56 38.42
C ILE A 166 54.75 94.51 37.31
N GLU A 167 55.73 94.31 36.42
CA GLU A 167 55.66 93.29 35.37
C GLU A 167 55.54 91.87 35.94
N ILE A 168 56.36 91.52 36.94
CA ILE A 168 56.30 90.22 37.61
C ILE A 168 54.93 90.03 38.28
N HIS A 169 54.40 91.06 38.93
CA HIS A 169 53.09 90.99 39.57
C HIS A 169 51.96 90.76 38.55
N ASN A 170 51.98 91.49 37.43
CA ASN A 170 51.02 91.31 36.36
C ASN A 170 51.10 89.90 35.74
N LEU A 171 52.32 89.37 35.54
CA LEU A 171 52.52 88.00 35.05
C LEU A 171 52.00 86.95 36.05
N GLN A 172 52.22 87.16 37.35
CA GLN A 172 51.68 86.27 38.38
C GLN A 172 50.16 86.24 38.36
N GLN A 173 49.50 87.41 38.29
CA GLN A 173 48.04 87.48 38.18
C GLN A 173 47.52 86.78 36.91
N LEU A 174 48.19 86.98 35.77
CA LEU A 174 47.83 86.32 34.52
C LEU A 174 47.92 84.79 34.63
N PHE A 175 48.99 84.26 35.23
CA PHE A 175 49.16 82.83 35.42
C PHE A 175 48.16 82.25 36.41
N GLU A 176 47.84 82.97 37.48
CA GLU A 176 46.85 82.55 38.47
C GLU A 176 45.45 82.49 37.87
N GLN A 177 45.06 83.50 37.08
CA GLN A 177 43.82 83.50 36.32
C GLN A 177 43.78 82.33 35.33
N ARG A 178 44.88 82.08 34.60
CA ARG A 178 44.93 80.97 33.63
C ARG A 178 44.85 79.61 34.31
N LEU A 179 45.46 79.44 35.47
CA LEU A 179 45.35 78.21 36.27
C LEU A 179 43.91 77.98 36.76
N GLN A 180 43.22 79.06 37.14
CA GLN A 180 41.82 78.99 37.55
C GLN A 180 40.92 78.56 36.37
N GLU A 181 41.07 79.17 35.20
CA GLU A 181 40.35 78.80 33.97
C GLU A 181 40.55 77.32 33.63
N ILE A 182 41.80 76.83 33.65
CA ILE A 182 42.11 75.42 33.35
C ILE A 182 41.47 74.49 34.39
N ASN A 183 41.43 74.87 35.67
CA ASN A 183 40.78 74.07 36.70
C ASN A 183 39.25 74.03 36.51
N GLU A 184 38.63 75.14 36.12
CA GLU A 184 37.20 75.20 35.80
C GLU A 184 36.86 74.33 34.58
N GLU A 185 37.65 74.42 33.51
CA GLU A 185 37.51 73.56 32.33
C GLU A 185 37.68 72.08 32.68
N ARG A 186 38.70 71.73 33.48
CA ARG A 186 38.91 70.34 33.93
C ARG A 186 37.72 69.82 34.72
N ASN A 187 37.19 70.61 35.66
CA ASN A 187 36.03 70.23 36.46
C ASN A 187 34.78 70.05 35.59
N HIS A 188 34.60 70.92 34.59
CA HIS A 188 33.51 70.81 33.63
C HIS A 188 33.60 69.51 32.83
N PHE A 189 34.76 69.20 32.25
CA PHE A 189 34.98 67.95 31.51
C PHE A 189 34.81 66.72 32.39
N GLU A 190 35.25 66.75 33.66
CA GLU A 190 35.05 65.63 34.57
C GLU A 190 33.56 65.37 34.87
N GLN A 191 32.76 66.42 35.01
CA GLN A 191 31.31 66.30 35.17
C GLN A 191 30.64 65.75 33.91
N GLU A 192 31.01 66.26 32.73
CA GLU A 192 30.49 65.77 31.45
C GLU A 192 30.79 64.28 31.25
N LEU A 193 32.02 63.86 31.58
CA LEU A 193 32.44 62.46 31.48
C LEU A 193 31.62 61.56 32.42
N LYS A 194 31.36 62.00 33.66
CA LYS A 194 30.48 61.29 34.61
C LYS A 194 29.04 61.18 34.11
N VAL A 195 28.52 62.21 33.44
CA VAL A 195 27.18 62.16 32.83
C VAL A 195 27.16 61.16 31.68
N LYS A 196 28.14 61.23 30.79
CA LYS A 196 28.26 60.32 29.64
C LYS A 196 28.43 58.86 30.07
N GLU A 197 29.20 58.60 31.12
CA GLU A 197 29.37 57.26 31.68
C GLU A 197 28.04 56.70 32.22
N LYS A 198 27.25 57.53 32.93
CA LYS A 198 25.90 57.15 33.38
C LYS A 198 24.95 56.88 32.22
N GLU A 199 24.94 57.74 31.20
CA GLU A 199 24.13 57.55 29.98
C GLU A 199 24.49 56.22 29.28
N TRP A 200 25.78 55.92 29.17
CA TRP A 200 26.26 54.71 28.51
C TRP A 200 25.89 53.46 29.31
N ASN A 201 26.09 53.48 30.62
CA ASN A 201 25.69 52.38 31.51
C ASN A 201 24.18 52.14 31.47
N PHE A 202 23.36 53.19 31.43
CA PHE A 202 21.91 53.05 31.31
C PHE A 202 21.52 52.39 29.97
N LYS A 203 22.07 52.88 28.85
CA LYS A 203 21.82 52.29 27.53
C LYS A 203 22.28 50.84 27.43
N PHE A 204 23.42 50.51 28.06
CA PHE A 204 23.92 49.15 28.11
C PHE A 204 22.96 48.23 28.87
N GLN A 205 22.49 48.64 30.05
CA GLN A 205 21.51 47.88 30.83
C GLN A 205 20.18 47.70 30.10
N GLU A 206 19.71 48.73 29.40
CA GLU A 206 18.50 48.66 28.58
C GLU A 206 18.64 47.63 27.45
N LYS A 207 19.79 47.65 26.74
CA LYS A 207 20.08 46.68 25.68
C LYS A 207 20.25 45.27 26.20
N ASP A 208 20.90 45.09 27.35
CA ASP A 208 21.00 43.79 28.01
C ASP A 208 19.63 43.23 28.40
N ALA A 209 18.73 44.09 28.88
CA ALA A 209 17.35 43.70 29.20
C ALA A 209 16.55 43.32 27.94
N GLU A 210 16.74 44.06 26.83
CA GLU A 210 16.13 43.75 25.53
C GLU A 210 16.62 42.40 24.99
N ILE A 211 17.93 42.15 25.02
CA ILE A 211 18.53 40.86 24.61
C ILE A 211 17.99 39.71 25.47
N LYS A 212 17.88 39.89 26.79
CA LYS A 212 17.31 38.87 27.67
C LYS A 212 15.85 38.55 27.34
N LYS A 213 15.02 39.55 27.06
CA LYS A 213 13.63 39.34 26.63
C LYS A 213 13.56 38.59 25.30
N LEU A 214 14.38 38.99 24.33
CA LEU A 214 14.41 38.36 23.02
C LEU A 214 14.88 36.90 23.12
N ASN A 215 15.88 36.60 23.96
CA ASN A 215 16.32 35.23 24.22
C ASN A 215 15.22 34.39 24.86
N GLN A 216 14.48 34.93 25.83
CA GLN A 216 13.34 34.22 26.44
C GLN A 216 12.23 33.94 25.41
N GLU A 217 11.96 34.85 24.48
CA GLU A 217 11.02 34.62 23.39
C GLU A 217 11.50 33.54 22.42
N PHE A 218 12.79 33.53 22.08
CA PHE A 218 13.37 32.48 21.25
C PHE A 218 13.35 31.12 21.93
N GLU A 219 13.67 31.03 23.22
CA GLU A 219 13.56 29.79 23.99
C GLU A 219 12.12 29.25 23.98
N LYS A 220 11.12 30.11 24.22
CA LYS A 220 9.71 29.71 24.12
C LYS A 220 9.35 29.17 22.75
N LYS A 221 9.81 29.81 21.67
CA LYS A 221 9.58 29.35 20.29
C LYS A 221 10.26 28.01 20.03
N ILE A 222 11.50 27.82 20.49
CA ILE A 222 12.22 26.56 20.35
C ILE A 222 11.47 25.45 21.08
N THR A 223 11.04 25.67 22.31
CA THR A 223 10.27 24.68 23.09
C THR A 223 8.97 24.32 22.37
N ALA A 224 8.22 25.31 21.88
CA ALA A 224 6.98 25.07 21.15
C ALA A 224 7.20 24.23 19.88
N ILE A 225 8.26 24.51 19.11
CA ILE A 225 8.62 23.72 17.92
C ILE A 225 9.04 22.29 18.32
N GLN A 226 9.76 22.13 19.43
CA GLN A 226 10.15 20.80 19.93
C GLN A 226 8.93 19.98 20.34
N GLU A 227 7.97 20.58 21.03
CA GLU A 227 6.71 19.94 21.40
C GLU A 227 5.90 19.53 20.17
N ASP A 228 5.78 20.41 19.16
CA ASP A 228 5.06 20.13 17.91
C ASP A 228 5.71 18.99 17.11
N ASN A 229 7.05 18.97 17.05
CA ASN A 229 7.81 17.88 16.43
C ASN A 229 7.59 16.54 17.15
N GLN A 230 7.55 16.55 18.49
CA GLN A 230 7.27 15.33 19.27
C GLN A 230 5.84 14.83 19.03
N GLN A 231 4.86 15.74 18.96
CA GLN A 231 3.48 15.39 18.65
C GLN A 231 3.35 14.80 17.24
N THR A 232 4.01 15.40 16.25
CA THR A 232 4.03 14.92 14.87
C THR A 232 4.65 13.51 14.78
N LEU A 233 5.76 13.27 15.48
CA LEU A 233 6.38 11.94 15.55
C LEU A 233 5.44 10.90 16.20
N ALA A 234 4.74 11.28 17.27
CA ALA A 234 3.77 10.39 17.92
C ALA A 234 2.60 10.05 16.99
N GLN A 235 2.10 11.02 16.22
CA GLN A 235 1.06 10.80 15.21
C GLN A 235 1.53 9.87 14.10
N LEU A 236 2.74 10.09 13.57
CA LEU A 236 3.33 9.25 12.53
C LEU A 236 3.45 7.79 13.01
N ASN A 237 3.93 7.56 14.22
CA ASN A 237 4.03 6.21 14.79
C ASN A 237 2.66 5.53 14.90
N LEU A 238 1.63 6.27 15.33
CA LEU A 238 0.27 5.76 15.40
C LEU A 238 -0.31 5.40 14.02
N GLU A 239 0.01 6.16 12.98
CA GLU A 239 -0.37 5.83 11.61
C GLU A 239 0.39 4.62 11.06
N LEU A 240 1.69 4.51 11.35
CA LEU A 240 2.49 3.34 11.00
C LEU A 240 1.92 2.06 11.63
N ASP A 241 1.54 2.10 12.90
CA ASP A 241 0.91 0.97 13.59
C ASP A 241 -0.44 0.58 12.94
N LYS A 242 -1.26 1.56 12.54
CA LYS A 242 -2.51 1.31 11.81
C LYS A 242 -2.24 0.67 10.45
N ASN A 243 -1.22 1.15 9.75
CA ASN A 243 -0.84 0.62 8.44
C ASN A 243 -0.32 -0.82 8.56
N LEU A 244 0.48 -1.12 9.59
CA LEU A 244 0.93 -2.48 9.89
C LEU A 244 -0.24 -3.43 10.13
N ARG A 245 -1.20 -3.04 11.00
CA ARG A 245 -2.42 -3.84 11.25
C ARG A 245 -3.25 -4.04 9.99
N THR A 246 -3.33 -3.02 9.14
CA THR A 246 -4.02 -3.12 7.85
C THR A 246 -3.29 -4.08 6.91
N GLY A 247 -1.96 -4.05 6.90
CA GLY A 247 -1.12 -5.01 6.18
C GLY A 247 -1.36 -6.45 6.63
N GLU A 248 -1.32 -6.71 7.94
CA GLU A 248 -1.62 -8.02 8.52
C GLU A 248 -3.03 -8.52 8.14
N PHE A 249 -4.02 -7.61 8.13
CA PHE A 249 -5.37 -7.95 7.71
C PHE A 249 -5.44 -8.31 6.22
N ILE A 250 -4.75 -7.56 5.35
CA ILE A 250 -4.65 -7.86 3.92
C ILE A 250 -3.98 -9.22 3.70
N ASP A 251 -2.90 -9.52 4.42
CA ASP A 251 -2.20 -10.80 4.31
C ASP A 251 -3.12 -11.96 4.71
N SER A 252 -3.89 -11.81 5.79
CA SER A 252 -4.88 -12.81 6.20
C SER A 252 -5.97 -13.05 5.14
N LEU A 253 -6.40 -12.00 4.44
CA LEU A 253 -7.37 -12.12 3.35
C LEU A 253 -6.75 -12.78 2.12
N ASN A 254 -5.49 -12.47 1.80
CA ASN A 254 -4.77 -13.10 0.70
C ASN A 254 -4.55 -14.59 0.95
N GLU A 255 -4.21 -15.00 2.17
CA GLU A 255 -4.15 -16.42 2.55
C GLU A 255 -5.49 -17.10 2.35
N LYS A 256 -6.59 -16.46 2.80
CA LYS A 256 -7.94 -16.99 2.60
C LYS A 256 -8.30 -17.12 1.11
N ILE A 257 -7.97 -16.13 0.29
CA ILE A 257 -8.16 -16.20 -1.17
C ILE A 257 -7.38 -17.39 -1.74
N ALA A 258 -6.10 -17.55 -1.39
CA ALA A 258 -5.28 -18.66 -1.86
C ALA A 258 -5.84 -20.03 -1.44
N THR A 259 -6.44 -20.14 -0.25
CA THR A 259 -7.13 -21.38 0.16
C THR A 259 -8.37 -21.66 -0.69
N LEU A 260 -9.21 -20.64 -0.93
CA LEU A 260 -10.42 -20.77 -1.74
C LEU A 260 -10.10 -21.07 -3.21
N GLU A 261 -9.05 -20.47 -3.78
CA GLU A 261 -8.58 -20.77 -5.13
C GLU A 261 -8.15 -22.24 -5.27
N LYS A 262 -7.47 -22.79 -4.26
CA LYS A 262 -7.12 -24.22 -4.24
C LYS A 262 -8.35 -25.13 -4.15
N GLU A 263 -9.36 -24.75 -3.36
CA GLU A 263 -10.62 -25.49 -3.28
C GLU A 263 -11.41 -25.43 -4.59
N LEU A 264 -11.46 -24.26 -5.22
CA LEU A 264 -12.08 -24.07 -6.53
C LEU A 264 -11.41 -24.96 -7.57
N GLN A 265 -10.08 -24.94 -7.65
CA GLN A 265 -9.32 -25.77 -8.59
C GLN A 265 -9.59 -27.26 -8.38
N ARG A 266 -9.64 -27.73 -7.12
CA ARG A 266 -10.00 -29.12 -6.80
C ARG A 266 -11.41 -29.47 -7.29
N GLY A 267 -12.36 -28.56 -7.10
CA GLY A 267 -13.72 -28.73 -7.60
C GLY A 267 -13.79 -28.77 -9.13
N GLU A 268 -13.04 -27.92 -9.82
CA GLU A 268 -12.94 -27.92 -11.28
C GLU A 268 -12.32 -29.21 -11.82
N ASP A 269 -11.24 -29.69 -11.20
CA ASP A 269 -10.57 -30.94 -11.56
C ASP A 269 -11.49 -32.14 -11.34
N GLU A 270 -12.27 -32.16 -10.25
CA GLU A 270 -13.25 -33.20 -9.98
C GLU A 270 -14.38 -33.21 -11.03
N ILE A 271 -14.92 -32.03 -11.37
CA ILE A 271 -15.94 -31.91 -12.42
C ILE A 271 -15.39 -32.39 -13.76
N LYS A 272 -14.15 -32.04 -14.09
CA LYS A 272 -13.49 -32.48 -15.31
C LYS A 272 -13.34 -34.01 -15.35
N LEU A 273 -12.86 -34.63 -14.27
CA LEU A 273 -12.76 -36.08 -14.17
C LEU A 273 -14.12 -36.75 -14.31
N ARG A 274 -15.16 -36.23 -13.65
CA ARG A 274 -16.53 -36.74 -13.78
C ARG A 274 -17.04 -36.66 -15.22
N LYS A 275 -16.74 -35.58 -15.94
CA LYS A 275 -17.07 -35.45 -17.37
C LYS A 275 -16.36 -36.51 -18.21
N GLU A 276 -15.05 -36.71 -18.00
CA GLU A 276 -14.28 -37.75 -18.71
C GLU A 276 -14.86 -39.15 -18.47
N VAL A 277 -15.25 -39.46 -17.23
CA VAL A 277 -15.93 -40.73 -16.90
C VAL A 277 -17.28 -40.84 -17.60
N ILE A 278 -18.11 -39.79 -17.56
CA ILE A 278 -19.41 -39.77 -18.23
C ILE A 278 -19.25 -39.97 -19.74
N ASP A 279 -18.28 -39.30 -20.37
CA ASP A 279 -18.02 -39.42 -21.80
C ASP A 279 -17.54 -40.84 -22.15
N SER A 280 -16.68 -41.44 -21.32
CA SER A 280 -16.27 -42.84 -21.48
C SER A 280 -17.44 -43.80 -21.35
N MET A 281 -18.31 -43.61 -20.36
CA MET A 281 -19.52 -44.42 -20.17
C MET A 281 -20.49 -44.25 -21.34
N SER A 282 -20.70 -43.02 -21.80
CA SER A 282 -21.55 -42.67 -22.94
C SER A 282 -21.06 -43.36 -24.22
N ASN A 283 -19.76 -43.31 -24.49
CA ASN A 283 -19.15 -44.01 -25.62
C ASN A 283 -19.32 -45.53 -25.53
N SER A 284 -19.16 -46.10 -24.32
CA SER A 284 -19.39 -47.53 -24.09
C SER A 284 -20.84 -47.94 -24.30
N LEU A 285 -21.81 -47.13 -23.84
CA LEU A 285 -23.23 -47.37 -24.04
C LEU A 285 -23.61 -47.27 -25.51
N MET A 286 -23.14 -46.24 -26.21
CA MET A 286 -23.33 -46.08 -27.66
C MET A 286 -22.76 -47.26 -28.45
N LYS A 287 -21.62 -47.81 -28.03
CA LYS A 287 -21.04 -49.01 -28.65
C LYS A 287 -21.94 -50.24 -28.41
N HIS A 288 -22.40 -50.44 -27.18
CA HIS A 288 -23.30 -51.53 -26.84
C HIS A 288 -24.65 -51.42 -27.58
N GLU A 289 -25.20 -50.21 -27.74
CA GLU A 289 -26.39 -49.96 -28.53
C GLU A 289 -26.20 -50.37 -29.99
N ARG A 290 -25.05 -50.01 -30.60
CA ARG A 290 -24.71 -50.45 -31.96
C ARG A 290 -24.57 -51.97 -32.06
N GLU A 291 -23.83 -52.59 -31.15
CA GLU A 291 -23.65 -54.06 -31.10
C GLU A 291 -24.99 -54.78 -30.93
N SER A 292 -25.87 -54.27 -30.07
CA SER A 292 -27.23 -54.80 -29.87
C SER A 292 -28.11 -54.59 -31.10
N GLY A 293 -28.01 -53.45 -31.79
CA GLY A 293 -28.70 -53.18 -33.05
C GLY A 293 -28.28 -54.14 -34.17
N GLU A 294 -26.98 -54.38 -34.31
CA GLU A 294 -26.45 -55.38 -35.25
C GLU A 294 -26.92 -56.80 -34.92
N LEU A 295 -26.96 -57.17 -33.64
CA LEU A 295 -27.47 -58.47 -33.21
C LEU A 295 -28.97 -58.62 -33.50
N ALA A 296 -29.77 -57.60 -33.20
CA ALA A 296 -31.20 -57.58 -33.51
C ALA A 296 -31.45 -57.71 -35.02
N GLN A 297 -30.66 -57.01 -35.84
CA GLN A 297 -30.71 -57.14 -37.30
C GLN A 297 -30.37 -58.57 -37.75
N LYS A 298 -29.30 -59.16 -37.22
CA LYS A 298 -28.91 -60.56 -37.51
C LYS A 298 -29.99 -61.56 -37.11
N LEU A 299 -30.59 -61.40 -35.92
CA LEU A 299 -31.69 -62.26 -35.45
C LEU A 299 -32.93 -62.14 -36.34
N SER A 300 -33.26 -60.93 -36.78
CA SER A 300 -34.35 -60.69 -37.73
C SER A 300 -34.09 -61.39 -39.07
N MET A 301 -32.86 -61.31 -39.60
CA MET A 301 -32.48 -62.05 -40.80
C MET A 301 -32.58 -63.57 -40.62
N MET A 302 -32.09 -64.11 -39.50
CA MET A 302 -32.20 -65.55 -39.20
C MET A 302 -33.65 -66.00 -39.08
N LYS A 303 -34.51 -65.22 -38.40
CA LYS A 303 -35.94 -65.50 -38.31
C LYS A 303 -36.58 -65.58 -39.70
N ASN A 304 -36.26 -64.63 -40.57
CA ASN A 304 -36.78 -64.63 -41.94
C ASN A 304 -36.28 -65.85 -42.74
N GLN A 305 -35.00 -66.22 -42.59
CA GLN A 305 -34.45 -67.44 -43.22
C GLN A 305 -35.13 -68.73 -42.73
N ILE A 306 -35.41 -68.85 -41.42
CA ILE A 306 -36.13 -70.00 -40.87
C ILE A 306 -37.56 -70.06 -41.42
N LEU A 307 -38.27 -68.92 -41.44
CA LEU A 307 -39.62 -68.85 -41.99
C LEU A 307 -39.64 -69.23 -43.47
N GLU A 308 -38.67 -68.76 -44.26
CA GLU A 308 -38.52 -69.12 -45.68
C GLU A 308 -38.19 -70.61 -45.87
N GLN A 309 -37.33 -71.20 -45.02
CA GLN A 309 -37.00 -72.63 -45.07
C GLN A 309 -38.14 -73.54 -44.56
N GLN A 310 -38.98 -73.08 -43.63
CA GLN A 310 -40.11 -73.85 -43.09
C GLN A 310 -41.32 -73.91 -44.03
N VAL A 311 -41.34 -73.19 -45.15
CA VAL A 311 -42.39 -73.34 -46.19
C VAL A 311 -42.33 -74.72 -46.88
N GLY A 312 -41.24 -75.49 -46.70
CA GLY A 312 -41.01 -76.77 -47.41
C GLY A 312 -40.97 -78.06 -46.59
N SER A 313 -41.15 -78.05 -45.27
CA SER A 313 -41.03 -79.28 -44.44
C SER A 313 -42.15 -79.42 -43.41
N GLY A 314 -43.03 -80.40 -43.64
CA GLY A 314 -44.19 -80.72 -42.80
C GLY A 314 -43.80 -81.31 -41.45
N ILE A 315 -43.51 -80.45 -40.48
CA ILE A 315 -43.49 -80.80 -39.06
C ILE A 315 -44.91 -80.62 -38.51
N GLY A 316 -45.47 -81.70 -37.94
CA GLY A 316 -46.81 -81.73 -37.37
C GLY A 316 -47.08 -80.58 -36.40
N LYS A 317 -48.28 -79.98 -36.52
CA LYS A 317 -48.73 -78.90 -35.64
C LYS A 317 -48.96 -79.47 -34.24
N LYS A 318 -48.01 -79.27 -33.33
CA LYS A 318 -48.20 -79.42 -31.89
C LYS A 318 -48.89 -78.15 -31.40
N PHE A 319 -50.10 -78.26 -30.84
CA PHE A 319 -50.93 -77.08 -30.57
C PHE A 319 -50.75 -76.45 -29.18
N ALA A 320 -50.31 -77.18 -28.16
CA ALA A 320 -49.86 -76.62 -26.87
C ALA A 320 -49.40 -77.74 -25.94
N ALA A 321 -48.37 -77.50 -25.15
CA ALA A 321 -48.05 -78.29 -23.96
C ALA A 321 -48.19 -77.36 -22.76
N VAL A 322 -49.19 -77.59 -21.90
CA VAL A 322 -49.40 -76.77 -20.69
C VAL A 322 -48.65 -77.44 -19.55
N LYS A 323 -47.69 -76.72 -18.96
CA LYS A 323 -46.66 -77.28 -18.09
C LYS A 323 -47.00 -77.07 -16.61
N LEU A 324 -47.07 -78.20 -15.89
CA LEU A 324 -46.97 -78.42 -14.43
C LEU A 324 -48.25 -78.22 -13.58
N GLY A 325 -48.92 -79.34 -13.31
CA GLY A 325 -49.79 -79.52 -12.14
C GLY A 325 -49.17 -80.47 -11.09
N ARG A 326 -49.63 -80.45 -9.83
CA ARG A 326 -49.32 -81.46 -8.81
C ARG A 326 -50.56 -82.31 -8.46
N LEU A 327 -50.44 -83.64 -8.57
CA LEU A 327 -51.40 -84.62 -8.07
C LEU A 327 -50.79 -85.31 -6.84
N ASN A 328 -51.42 -85.21 -5.66
CA ASN A 328 -50.95 -85.90 -4.44
C ASN A 328 -49.41 -85.77 -4.18
N LYS A 329 -48.87 -84.55 -4.35
CA LYS A 329 -47.43 -84.18 -4.25
C LYS A 329 -46.51 -84.69 -5.40
N LYS A 330 -47.05 -85.33 -6.45
CA LYS A 330 -46.31 -85.73 -7.66
C LYS A 330 -46.57 -84.74 -8.80
N THR A 331 -45.53 -84.44 -9.57
CA THR A 331 -45.62 -83.59 -10.76
C THR A 331 -46.33 -84.32 -11.90
N VAL A 332 -47.32 -83.66 -12.50
CA VAL A 332 -48.13 -84.14 -13.62
C VAL A 332 -48.07 -83.13 -14.76
N SER A 333 -48.02 -83.62 -16.00
CA SER A 333 -48.18 -82.84 -17.23
C SER A 333 -49.47 -83.23 -17.94
N PHE A 334 -50.12 -82.23 -18.53
CA PHE A 334 -51.31 -82.43 -19.34
C PHE A 334 -50.98 -82.18 -20.81
N GLU A 335 -51.28 -83.14 -21.67
CA GLU A 335 -51.10 -83.02 -23.12
C GLU A 335 -52.42 -83.28 -23.84
N PHE A 336 -52.76 -82.38 -24.77
CA PHE A 336 -53.94 -82.51 -25.62
C PHE A 336 -53.49 -83.06 -26.97
N VAL A 337 -53.97 -84.25 -27.34
CA VAL A 337 -53.57 -84.94 -28.56
C VAL A 337 -54.80 -85.23 -29.43
N GLU A 338 -54.70 -84.96 -30.73
CA GLU A 338 -55.66 -85.39 -31.74
C GLU A 338 -55.07 -86.62 -32.46
N ASP A 339 -55.79 -87.74 -32.41
CA ASP A 339 -55.38 -88.97 -33.12
C ASP A 339 -55.85 -88.95 -34.58
N LYS A 340 -55.31 -89.85 -35.41
CA LYS A 340 -55.61 -90.01 -36.84
C LYS A 340 -57.07 -90.37 -37.13
N THR A 341 -57.83 -90.78 -36.12
CA THR A 341 -59.27 -91.05 -36.19
C THR A 341 -60.15 -89.83 -35.91
N ASP A 342 -59.56 -88.63 -35.80
CA ASP A 342 -60.22 -87.38 -35.42
C ASP A 342 -60.74 -87.37 -33.96
N ASP A 343 -60.28 -88.31 -33.14
CA ASP A 343 -60.60 -88.40 -31.72
C ASP A 343 -59.60 -87.60 -30.88
N PHE A 344 -60.11 -86.87 -29.89
CA PHE A 344 -59.31 -86.05 -28.99
C PHE A 344 -59.09 -86.75 -27.66
N TYR A 345 -57.84 -86.75 -27.19
CA TYR A 345 -57.42 -87.35 -25.93
C TYR A 345 -56.75 -86.31 -25.05
N LEU A 346 -57.04 -86.39 -23.75
CA LEU A 346 -56.27 -85.74 -22.69
C LEU A 346 -55.33 -86.79 -22.11
N ILE A 347 -54.03 -86.58 -22.27
CA ILE A 347 -53.00 -87.39 -21.65
C ILE A 347 -52.59 -86.72 -20.34
N ILE A 348 -52.80 -87.44 -19.24
CA ILE A 348 -52.36 -87.07 -17.90
C ILE A 348 -51.11 -87.90 -17.60
N ASP A 349 -49.94 -87.30 -17.83
CA ASP A 349 -48.66 -87.97 -17.66
C ASP A 349 -48.01 -87.60 -16.32
N SER A 350 -47.51 -88.59 -15.60
CA SER A 350 -46.77 -88.45 -14.37
C SER A 350 -45.58 -89.40 -14.39
N LYS A 351 -44.55 -89.14 -13.57
CA LYS A 351 -43.36 -90.00 -13.49
C LYS A 351 -43.63 -91.50 -13.24
N THR A 352 -44.80 -91.86 -12.72
CA THR A 352 -45.15 -93.25 -12.35
C THR A 352 -46.33 -93.84 -13.12
N SER A 353 -47.04 -93.06 -13.92
CA SER A 353 -48.23 -93.51 -14.63
C SER A 353 -48.64 -92.50 -15.69
N GLU A 354 -49.05 -93.01 -16.85
CA GLU A 354 -49.65 -92.26 -17.94
C GLU A 354 -51.12 -92.70 -18.07
N ILE A 355 -52.03 -91.75 -18.09
CA ILE A 355 -53.47 -92.00 -18.27
C ILE A 355 -53.92 -91.26 -19.52
N SER A 356 -54.40 -92.00 -20.52
CA SER A 356 -55.04 -91.42 -21.70
C SER A 356 -56.56 -91.46 -21.53
N VAL A 357 -57.19 -90.28 -21.55
CA VAL A 357 -58.63 -90.11 -21.38
C VAL A 357 -59.21 -89.54 -22.66
N ASN A 358 -60.10 -90.29 -23.31
CA ASN A 358 -60.87 -89.74 -24.43
C ASN A 358 -61.78 -88.62 -23.93
N PHE A 359 -61.87 -87.52 -24.67
CA PHE A 359 -62.70 -86.36 -24.31
C PHE A 359 -64.18 -86.69 -24.08
N ASP A 360 -64.74 -87.69 -24.78
CA ASP A 360 -66.12 -88.13 -24.58
C ASP A 360 -66.34 -88.78 -23.19
N ASN A 361 -65.26 -89.23 -22.55
CA ASN A 361 -65.27 -89.82 -21.21
C ASN A 361 -64.93 -88.81 -20.10
N ILE A 362 -64.78 -87.52 -20.42
CA ILE A 362 -64.60 -86.44 -19.45
C ILE A 362 -65.97 -85.84 -19.13
N ASP A 363 -66.44 -86.09 -17.91
CA ASP A 363 -67.73 -85.63 -17.41
C ASP A 363 -67.67 -84.11 -17.12
N GLU A 364 -66.70 -83.71 -16.30
CA GLU A 364 -66.59 -82.36 -15.78
C GLU A 364 -65.13 -81.94 -15.60
N VAL A 365 -64.83 -80.69 -15.95
CA VAL A 365 -63.55 -80.03 -15.67
C VAL A 365 -63.89 -78.66 -15.10
N GLN A 366 -63.53 -78.41 -13.85
CA GLN A 366 -63.87 -77.17 -13.16
C GLN A 366 -62.77 -76.72 -12.21
N GLU A 367 -62.71 -75.42 -11.97
CA GLU A 367 -61.88 -74.84 -10.93
C GLU A 367 -62.61 -74.92 -9.58
N THR A 368 -61.94 -75.50 -8.58
CA THR A 368 -62.43 -75.54 -7.20
C THR A 368 -62.23 -74.19 -6.51
N LYS A 369 -62.99 -73.92 -5.44
CA LYS A 369 -62.87 -72.69 -4.64
C LYS A 369 -61.46 -72.43 -4.09
N ASP A 370 -60.63 -73.46 -3.99
CA ASP A 370 -59.25 -73.41 -3.51
C ASP A 370 -58.22 -73.17 -4.63
N GLY A 371 -58.66 -72.83 -5.84
CA GLY A 371 -57.77 -72.59 -6.99
C GLY A 371 -57.08 -73.86 -7.52
N LYS A 372 -57.73 -75.03 -7.37
CA LYS A 372 -57.26 -76.31 -7.93
C LYS A 372 -58.18 -76.77 -9.05
N LEU A 373 -57.61 -77.42 -10.06
CA LEU A 373 -58.33 -78.01 -11.17
C LEU A 373 -58.92 -79.37 -10.76
N ASN A 374 -60.24 -79.49 -10.77
CA ASN A 374 -60.94 -80.76 -10.60
C ASN A 374 -61.26 -81.36 -11.97
N ILE A 375 -60.85 -82.61 -12.21
CA ILE A 375 -61.18 -83.35 -13.43
C ILE A 375 -61.94 -84.62 -13.02
N LEU A 376 -63.14 -84.76 -13.56
CA LEU A 376 -64.02 -85.91 -13.41
C LEU A 376 -64.08 -86.67 -14.72
N TYR A 377 -63.58 -87.90 -14.72
CA TYR A 377 -63.47 -88.70 -15.94
C TYR A 377 -63.69 -90.20 -15.70
N PHE A 378 -63.99 -90.92 -16.77
CA PHE A 378 -64.21 -92.37 -16.75
C PHE A 378 -63.08 -93.12 -17.47
N ILE A 379 -62.56 -94.16 -16.82
CA ILE A 379 -61.57 -95.08 -17.39
C ILE A 379 -62.08 -96.53 -17.34
N PRO A 380 -61.75 -97.38 -18.31
CA PRO A 380 -62.12 -98.80 -18.25
C PRO A 380 -61.43 -99.50 -17.07
N GLY A 381 -62.21 -100.17 -16.22
CA GLY A 381 -61.70 -101.00 -15.12
C GLY A 381 -61.49 -102.46 -15.52
N ASP A 382 -60.73 -103.21 -14.72
CA ASP A 382 -60.33 -104.61 -14.98
C ASP A 382 -61.51 -105.58 -15.20
N SER A 383 -62.71 -105.22 -14.75
CA SER A 383 -63.94 -106.02 -14.88
C SER A 383 -64.83 -105.59 -16.06
N GLY A 384 -64.34 -104.74 -16.97
CA GLY A 384 -65.10 -104.23 -18.13
C GLY A 384 -66.12 -103.12 -17.82
N ASN A 385 -66.21 -102.69 -16.55
CA ASN A 385 -67.05 -101.56 -16.14
C ASN A 385 -66.24 -100.25 -16.19
N MET A 386 -66.88 -99.14 -16.56
CA MET A 386 -66.27 -97.81 -16.51
C MET A 386 -66.13 -97.35 -15.05
N LEU A 387 -64.91 -97.04 -14.64
CA LEU A 387 -64.58 -96.57 -13.30
C LEU A 387 -64.52 -95.05 -13.29
N LYS A 388 -65.37 -94.43 -12.47
CA LYS A 388 -65.42 -92.97 -12.28
C LYS A 388 -64.26 -92.52 -11.40
N ARG A 389 -63.43 -91.62 -11.91
CA ARG A 389 -62.32 -90.95 -11.20
C ARG A 389 -62.65 -89.47 -11.02
N ASN A 390 -62.44 -88.98 -9.81
CA ASN A 390 -62.54 -87.56 -9.46
C ASN A 390 -61.22 -87.15 -8.83
N GLU A 391 -60.44 -86.34 -9.55
CA GLU A 391 -59.07 -85.98 -9.15
C GLU A 391 -58.89 -84.46 -9.13
N ASN A 392 -58.13 -83.97 -8.14
CA ASN A 392 -57.82 -82.56 -7.97
C ASN A 392 -56.32 -82.32 -8.22
N TYR A 393 -56.02 -81.34 -9.08
CA TYR A 393 -54.67 -80.97 -9.50
C TYR A 393 -54.37 -79.52 -9.16
N GLU A 394 -53.22 -79.28 -8.55
CA GLU A 394 -52.71 -77.93 -8.31
C GLU A 394 -51.93 -77.47 -9.54
N CYS A 395 -52.52 -76.61 -10.40
CA CYS A 395 -51.94 -76.16 -11.67
C CYS A 395 -51.71 -74.64 -11.64
N PHE A 396 -50.60 -74.17 -12.24
CA PHE A 396 -50.28 -72.73 -12.29
C PHE A 396 -51.02 -71.95 -13.39
N GLU A 397 -51.55 -72.65 -14.40
CA GLU A 397 -52.18 -72.06 -15.60
C GLU A 397 -53.60 -72.62 -15.83
N ILE A 398 -54.44 -72.61 -14.78
CA ILE A 398 -55.80 -73.18 -14.81
C ILE A 398 -56.67 -72.49 -15.88
N GLU A 399 -56.61 -71.16 -15.99
CA GLU A 399 -57.40 -70.41 -16.98
C GLU A 399 -57.05 -70.80 -18.41
N GLU A 400 -55.76 -70.97 -18.73
CA GLU A 400 -55.31 -71.37 -20.06
C GLU A 400 -55.70 -72.82 -20.36
N PHE A 401 -55.56 -73.71 -19.40
CA PHE A 401 -56.03 -75.10 -19.51
C PHE A 401 -57.54 -75.17 -19.79
N LEU A 402 -58.36 -74.46 -19.01
CA LEU A 402 -59.82 -74.43 -19.19
C LEU A 402 -60.22 -73.84 -20.55
N LYS A 403 -59.50 -72.81 -21.01
CA LYS A 403 -59.73 -72.22 -22.34
C LYS A 403 -59.43 -73.21 -23.46
N VAL A 404 -58.32 -73.94 -23.38
CA VAL A 404 -57.97 -74.99 -24.36
C VAL A 404 -59.00 -76.11 -24.34
N TYR A 405 -59.36 -76.61 -23.15
CA TYR A 405 -60.39 -77.64 -22.98
C TYR A 405 -61.74 -77.21 -23.57
N THR A 406 -62.20 -75.99 -23.27
CA THR A 406 -63.48 -75.45 -23.77
C THR A 406 -63.48 -75.32 -25.29
N ASN A 407 -62.37 -74.88 -25.88
CA ASN A 407 -62.22 -74.77 -27.34
C ASN A 407 -62.28 -76.14 -28.03
N ILE A 408 -61.66 -77.17 -27.44
CA ILE A 408 -61.71 -78.53 -27.98
C ILE A 408 -63.12 -79.11 -27.83
N LYS A 409 -63.77 -78.93 -26.67
CA LYS A 409 -65.15 -79.40 -26.43
C LYS A 409 -66.16 -78.72 -27.37
N ALA A 410 -66.03 -77.41 -27.62
CA ALA A 410 -66.86 -76.71 -28.59
C ALA A 410 -66.66 -77.23 -30.02
N SER A 411 -65.41 -77.54 -30.39
CA SER A 411 -65.07 -78.13 -31.70
C SER A 411 -65.68 -79.53 -31.87
N LEU A 412 -65.68 -80.35 -30.82
CA LEU A 412 -66.32 -81.68 -30.80
C LEU A 412 -67.84 -81.59 -30.94
N ILE A 413 -68.50 -80.66 -30.23
CA ILE A 413 -69.95 -80.44 -30.34
C ILE A 413 -70.33 -80.04 -31.77
N LEU A 414 -69.57 -79.14 -32.39
CA LEU A 414 -69.77 -78.74 -33.79
C LEU A 414 -69.57 -79.91 -34.77
N LYS A 415 -68.52 -80.74 -34.59
CA LYS A 415 -68.29 -81.95 -35.40
C LYS A 415 -69.44 -82.96 -35.25
N ASN A 416 -69.98 -83.16 -34.06
CA ASN A 416 -71.11 -84.08 -33.81
C ASN A 416 -72.44 -83.56 -34.39
N GLN A 417 -72.71 -82.25 -34.34
CA GLN A 417 -73.87 -81.65 -35.03
C GLN A 417 -73.79 -81.80 -36.56
N HIS A 418 -72.60 -81.71 -37.15
CA HIS A 418 -72.39 -81.94 -38.58
C HIS A 418 -72.48 -83.42 -39.00
N LYS A 419 -72.17 -84.38 -38.11
CA LYS A 419 -72.40 -85.83 -38.36
C LYS A 419 -73.90 -86.17 -38.37
N ILE A 420 -74.72 -85.54 -37.52
CA ILE A 420 -76.18 -85.74 -37.47
C ILE A 420 -76.88 -85.16 -38.71
N GLN A 421 -76.42 -84.04 -39.26
CA GLN A 421 -76.96 -83.48 -40.51
C GLN A 421 -76.60 -84.30 -41.77
N LYS A 422 -75.47 -85.01 -41.77
CA LYS A 422 -75.06 -85.88 -42.89
C LYS A 422 -75.73 -87.26 -42.90
N GLN A 423 -76.35 -87.71 -41.81
CA GLN A 423 -77.16 -88.94 -41.78
C GLN A 423 -78.62 -88.75 -42.21
N ASN A 424 -79.12 -87.50 -42.26
CA ASN A 424 -80.50 -87.18 -42.68
C ASN A 424 -80.65 -86.69 -44.12
N THR A 425 -79.61 -86.82 -44.96
CA THR A 425 -79.67 -86.47 -46.39
C THR A 425 -79.01 -87.54 -47.24
N PHE A 426 -79.71 -88.67 -47.40
CA PHE A 426 -79.42 -89.68 -48.41
C PHE A 426 -80.43 -89.52 -49.56
N ASN A 427 -80.03 -88.86 -50.64
CA ASN A 427 -80.64 -89.06 -51.96
C ASN A 427 -79.59 -88.82 -53.05
N PRO A 428 -79.32 -89.79 -53.95
CA PRO A 428 -78.21 -89.71 -54.91
C PRO A 428 -78.63 -89.06 -56.23
N GLN A 429 -77.63 -88.79 -57.08
CA GLN A 429 -77.65 -88.18 -58.43
C GLN A 429 -77.42 -86.65 -58.39
N THR A 430 -76.43 -86.04 -59.04
CA THR A 430 -75.72 -86.33 -60.30
C THR A 430 -74.26 -85.83 -60.26
N LYS A 431 -73.43 -86.39 -61.16
CA LYS A 431 -72.00 -86.13 -61.39
C LYS A 431 -71.81 -85.00 -62.44
N PRO A 432 -70.58 -84.54 -62.75
CA PRO A 432 -70.12 -83.16 -62.53
C PRO A 432 -69.82 -82.38 -63.83
N LEU A 433 -69.57 -81.07 -63.72
CA LEU A 433 -68.75 -80.32 -64.68
C LEU A 433 -67.95 -79.20 -63.99
N THR A 434 -66.64 -79.41 -63.86
CA THR A 434 -65.62 -78.35 -63.95
C THR A 434 -65.27 -78.18 -65.44
N PRO A 435 -64.87 -77.00 -65.94
CA PRO A 435 -63.45 -76.65 -65.80
C PRO A 435 -63.09 -75.14 -65.80
N SER A 436 -62.06 -74.85 -65.02
CA SER A 436 -60.85 -74.11 -65.43
C SER A 436 -60.85 -72.59 -65.65
N MET A 437 -59.61 -72.08 -65.52
CA MET A 437 -59.07 -70.77 -65.90
C MET A 437 -59.33 -69.65 -64.88
N SER A 438 -58.37 -68.81 -64.50
CA SER A 438 -56.98 -68.68 -64.91
C SER A 438 -56.25 -67.75 -63.95
N LYS A 439 -54.94 -68.00 -63.83
CA LYS A 439 -53.86 -67.07 -63.53
C LYS A 439 -54.20 -65.61 -63.86
N ASN A 440 -53.89 -64.68 -62.95
CA ASN A 440 -52.89 -63.66 -63.27
C ASN A 440 -52.41 -62.88 -62.04
N THR A 441 -51.12 -63.04 -61.81
CA THR A 441 -50.13 -62.02 -61.42
C THR A 441 -50.59 -60.55 -61.45
N ARG A 442 -50.29 -59.81 -60.38
CA ARG A 442 -49.43 -58.61 -60.47
C ARG A 442 -48.81 -58.24 -59.13
N LYS A 443 -47.49 -58.10 -59.18
CA LYS A 443 -46.61 -57.46 -58.19
C LYS A 443 -46.63 -55.93 -58.37
N PHE A 444 -46.10 -55.26 -57.35
CA PHE A 444 -45.56 -53.88 -57.28
C PHE A 444 -46.63 -52.77 -57.28
N PHE A 445 -46.62 -51.80 -56.38
CA PHE A 445 -45.56 -51.25 -55.50
C PHE A 445 -45.93 -51.28 -54.02
#